data_AF-A0A024U9P8-F1
#
_entry.id   AF-A0A024U9P8-F1
#
_cell.length_a   1.000
_cell.length_b   1.000
_cell.length_c   1.000
_cell.angle_alpha   90.00
_cell.angle_beta   90.00
_cell.angle_gamma   90.00
#
_symmetry.space_group_name_H-M   'P 1'
#
loop_
_entity.id
_entity.type
_entity.pdbx_description
1 polymer ?
#
loop_
_entity_poly.entity_id
_entity_poly.type
_entity_poly.pdbx_seq_one_letter_code
_entity_poly.pdbx_strand_id
1 'polypeptide(L)'
;MAPSKKQRQSTKESLANRLKGVPPKGLAQMCASMTQLNDTEIQFLQKAMLDVQIHELTDQLKATQQVAAAEKASFTKQLRDHDLVIDDLKSDVRRYEAYIQNLANDRAAAENAESEEHLVLLKTNARLNSELSVALDHIAQLKTQCKQYESKLETLLTSHLHYSMAPPDKSSGDAEASLDATSCFMATNNSSNHPNCLVPMLLSALQHRPVSVPIQVDATTALFHLLKETRNVPVFLDMRGIDTICDVMEGLPTHAQILLNGGHILWKLTFSSRGLHALRSSSRAVVVLVAMLKRISVDAAKQYCWLLHHVLTKWLAQDGEAAEPLEQPLPASHDSCADVMPLLLTLANRTFETNLGFVALEAAYKLTKISPLSIDHLLGFITSPQFEHMVAIPALQLVVMRLVTMHVHVHGILELPEPCRCIISNALQALDMADHVESVAGLKGEVQGMIQTWHDLLGARHGAPSAWPILPSVHRHSQRPTDSVPLTATIRLIQLSASLPDL
;
A
#
# COMPACT_ATOMS: atom_id res chain seq x y z
N MET A 1 43.72 -22.30 -60.02
CA MET A 1 44.37 -23.05 -61.11
C MET A 1 44.41 -24.53 -60.71
N ALA A 2 43.71 -25.39 -61.44
CA ALA A 2 43.88 -26.84 -61.35
C ALA A 2 45.10 -27.27 -62.20
N PRO A 3 45.61 -28.50 -61.98
CA PRO A 3 45.61 -29.41 -63.12
C PRO A 3 45.20 -30.87 -62.80
N SER A 4 44.31 -31.36 -63.67
CA SER A 4 44.33 -32.62 -64.43
C SER A 4 44.65 -33.96 -63.72
N LYS A 5 43.64 -34.84 -63.67
CA LYS A 5 43.83 -36.30 -63.62
C LYS A 5 43.22 -36.97 -64.84
N LYS A 6 44.05 -37.83 -65.44
CA LYS A 6 43.85 -38.58 -66.68
C LYS A 6 42.66 -39.55 -66.63
N GLN A 7 42.01 -39.56 -67.78
CA GLN A 7 41.07 -40.50 -68.36
C GLN A 7 41.49 -41.98 -68.21
N ARG A 8 40.59 -42.81 -67.67
CA ARG A 8 40.54 -44.27 -67.87
C ARG A 8 39.09 -44.64 -68.22
N GLN A 9 38.75 -44.42 -69.48
CA GLN A 9 37.59 -45.01 -70.15
C GLN A 9 38.03 -46.33 -70.77
N SER A 10 37.28 -47.41 -70.51
CA SER A 10 37.24 -48.67 -71.28
C SER A 10 37.03 -49.85 -70.33
N THR A 11 35.77 -50.23 -70.08
CA THR A 11 35.28 -51.64 -69.89
C THR A 11 33.86 -51.76 -69.35
N LYS A 12 33.19 -50.68 -68.91
CA LYS A 12 31.80 -50.77 -68.42
C LYS A 12 30.70 -50.73 -69.50
N GLU A 13 31.03 -50.30 -70.72
CA GLU A 13 30.02 -50.10 -71.78
C GLU A 13 29.73 -51.33 -72.66
N SER A 14 30.51 -52.43 -72.57
CA SER A 14 30.25 -53.62 -73.41
C SER A 14 29.31 -54.65 -72.78
N LEU A 15 29.06 -54.59 -71.47
CA LEU A 15 28.14 -55.53 -70.78
C LEU A 15 26.70 -55.00 -70.69
N ALA A 16 26.51 -53.68 -70.56
CA ALA A 16 25.18 -53.08 -70.50
C ALA A 16 24.39 -53.19 -71.82
N ASN A 17 25.08 -53.26 -72.97
CA ASN A 17 24.47 -53.41 -74.29
C ASN A 17 24.15 -54.86 -74.69
N ARG A 18 24.54 -55.87 -73.90
CA ARG A 18 24.18 -57.28 -74.14
C ARG A 18 22.88 -57.73 -73.43
N LEU A 19 22.32 -56.91 -72.54
CA LEU A 19 21.12 -57.25 -71.76
C LEU A 19 19.82 -56.61 -72.27
N LYS A 20 19.88 -55.78 -73.32
CA LYS A 20 18.69 -55.26 -74.01
C LYS A 20 18.26 -56.21 -75.14
N GLY A 21 17.54 -57.28 -74.80
CA GLY A 21 16.99 -58.15 -75.83
C GLY A 21 16.47 -59.52 -75.40
N VAL A 22 16.12 -59.74 -74.12
CA VAL A 22 15.56 -61.02 -73.69
C VAL A 22 14.18 -60.77 -73.05
N PRO A 23 13.10 -61.39 -73.56
CA PRO A 23 11.74 -61.19 -73.05
C PRO A 23 11.56 -61.80 -71.65
N PRO A 24 10.55 -61.37 -70.87
CA PRO A 24 10.35 -61.81 -69.49
C PRO A 24 9.80 -63.24 -69.52
N LYS A 25 10.69 -64.21 -69.53
CA LYS A 25 10.34 -65.63 -69.40
C LYS A 25 10.18 -65.93 -67.90
N GLY A 26 8.99 -66.39 -67.53
CA GLY A 26 8.60 -66.62 -66.15
C GLY A 26 9.56 -67.53 -65.38
N LEU A 27 9.60 -67.35 -64.07
CA LEU A 27 10.42 -68.06 -63.07
C LEU A 27 10.56 -69.58 -63.33
N ALA A 28 9.54 -70.22 -63.88
CA ALA A 28 9.54 -71.64 -64.27
C ALA A 28 10.60 -72.01 -65.34
N GLN A 29 10.91 -71.11 -66.29
CA GLN A 29 11.89 -71.36 -67.35
C GLN A 29 13.34 -71.10 -66.88
N MET A 30 13.53 -70.20 -65.89
CA MET A 30 14.80 -70.06 -65.18
C MET A 30 15.10 -71.29 -64.31
N CYS A 31 14.09 -71.84 -63.62
CA CYS A 31 14.24 -73.08 -62.85
C CYS A 31 14.60 -74.29 -63.73
N ALA A 32 14.08 -74.38 -64.96
CA ALA A 32 14.44 -75.43 -65.92
C ALA A 32 15.86 -75.27 -66.51
N SER A 33 16.43 -74.06 -66.47
CA SER A 33 17.80 -73.79 -66.92
C SER A 33 18.84 -74.08 -65.82
N MET A 34 18.42 -74.10 -64.55
CA MET A 34 19.31 -74.40 -63.42
C MET A 34 19.77 -75.86 -63.36
N THR A 35 19.12 -76.79 -64.05
CA THR A 35 19.53 -78.20 -64.12
C THR A 35 20.69 -78.47 -65.09
N GLN A 36 21.21 -77.44 -65.78
CA GLN A 36 22.34 -77.55 -66.72
C GLN A 36 23.49 -76.56 -66.43
N LEU A 37 23.51 -75.95 -65.25
CA LEU A 37 24.66 -75.15 -64.84
C LEU A 37 25.81 -76.10 -64.47
N ASN A 38 26.98 -75.89 -65.06
CA ASN A 38 28.15 -76.64 -64.61
C ASN A 38 28.57 -76.13 -63.21
N ASP A 39 29.32 -76.94 -62.45
CA ASP A 39 29.71 -76.59 -61.07
C ASP A 39 30.43 -75.23 -60.95
N THR A 40 31.16 -74.80 -61.98
CA THR A 40 31.85 -73.49 -61.98
C THR A 40 30.90 -72.31 -62.12
N GLU A 41 29.79 -72.46 -62.84
CA GLU A 41 28.77 -71.40 -62.97
C GLU A 41 27.94 -71.29 -61.69
N ILE A 42 27.63 -72.42 -61.03
CA ILE A 42 26.99 -72.46 -59.72
C ILE A 42 27.87 -71.78 -58.66
N GLN A 43 29.17 -72.11 -58.64
CA GLN A 43 30.13 -71.48 -57.72
C GLN A 43 30.26 -69.96 -57.97
N PHE A 44 30.23 -69.52 -59.22
CA PHE A 44 30.28 -68.10 -59.56
C PHE A 44 29.03 -67.35 -59.06
N LEU A 45 27.84 -67.91 -59.28
CA LEU A 45 26.58 -67.34 -58.79
C LEU A 45 26.51 -67.30 -57.26
N GLN A 46 26.93 -68.37 -56.59
CA GLN A 46 27.03 -68.41 -55.12
C GLN A 46 27.97 -67.34 -54.59
N LYS A 47 29.13 -67.17 -55.23
CA LYS A 47 30.10 -66.12 -54.87
C LYS A 47 29.53 -64.71 -55.08
N ALA A 48 28.89 -64.46 -56.22
CA ALA A 48 28.27 -63.16 -56.51
C ALA A 48 27.12 -62.83 -55.53
N MET A 49 26.32 -63.82 -55.13
CA MET A 49 25.29 -63.63 -54.10
C MET A 49 25.90 -63.34 -52.72
N LEU A 50 26.95 -64.05 -52.33
CA LEU A 50 27.70 -63.78 -51.10
C LEU A 50 28.29 -62.37 -51.09
N ASP A 51 28.86 -61.91 -52.21
CA ASP A 51 29.43 -60.57 -52.32
C ASP A 51 28.35 -59.48 -52.16
N VAL A 52 27.16 -59.67 -52.72
CA VAL A 52 26.02 -58.75 -52.53
C VAL A 52 25.54 -58.74 -51.08
N GLN A 53 25.39 -59.91 -50.45
CA GLN A 53 24.99 -60.01 -49.05
C GLN A 53 26.01 -59.37 -48.10
N ILE A 54 27.31 -59.56 -48.35
CA ILE A 54 28.38 -58.91 -47.58
C ILE A 54 28.30 -57.40 -47.76
N HIS A 55 28.05 -56.91 -48.97
CA HIS A 55 27.92 -55.47 -49.22
C HIS A 55 26.72 -54.87 -48.47
N GLU A 56 25.56 -55.53 -48.56
CA GLU A 56 24.33 -55.08 -47.91
C GLU A 56 24.45 -55.10 -46.38
N LEU A 57 25.04 -56.15 -45.79
CA LEU A 57 25.35 -56.20 -44.36
C LEU A 57 26.36 -55.14 -43.94
N THR A 58 27.35 -54.85 -44.79
CA THR A 58 28.35 -53.79 -44.53
C THR A 58 27.70 -52.41 -44.53
N ASP A 59 26.77 -52.15 -45.44
CA ASP A 59 26.06 -50.88 -45.52
C ASP A 59 25.06 -50.72 -44.35
N GLN A 60 24.37 -51.79 -43.95
CA GLN A 60 23.54 -51.80 -42.74
C GLN A 60 24.37 -51.56 -41.47
N LEU A 61 25.56 -52.16 -41.36
CA LEU A 61 26.47 -51.93 -40.24
C LEU A 61 26.95 -50.48 -40.19
N LYS A 62 27.29 -49.88 -41.34
CA LYS A 62 27.67 -48.46 -41.40
C LYS A 62 26.53 -47.54 -41.02
N ALA A 63 25.31 -47.83 -41.49
CA ALA A 63 24.14 -47.02 -41.16
C ALA A 63 23.82 -47.08 -39.65
N THR A 64 23.84 -48.27 -39.05
CA THR A 64 23.60 -48.43 -37.61
C THR A 64 24.71 -47.76 -36.78
N GLN A 65 25.96 -47.83 -37.22
CA GLN A 65 27.08 -47.17 -36.56
C GLN A 65 27.01 -45.64 -36.64
N GLN A 66 26.50 -45.09 -37.75
CA GLN A 66 26.26 -43.65 -37.88
C GLN A 66 25.11 -43.17 -36.98
N VAL A 67 24.02 -43.92 -36.88
CA VAL A 67 22.90 -43.62 -35.99
C VAL A 67 23.35 -43.65 -34.52
N ALA A 68 24.07 -44.70 -34.10
CA ALA A 68 24.61 -44.79 -32.75
C ALA A 68 25.60 -43.66 -32.42
N ALA A 69 26.40 -43.22 -33.40
CA ALA A 69 27.30 -42.08 -33.22
C ALA A 69 26.54 -40.75 -33.07
N ALA A 70 25.44 -40.57 -33.81
CA ALA A 70 24.58 -39.39 -33.70
C ALA A 70 23.83 -39.35 -32.35
N GLU A 71 23.30 -40.48 -31.88
CA GLU A 71 22.66 -40.59 -30.57
C GLU A 71 23.65 -40.30 -29.43
N LYS A 72 24.86 -40.85 -29.51
CA LYS A 72 25.93 -40.54 -28.55
C LYS A 72 26.31 -39.06 -28.54
N ALA A 73 26.36 -38.42 -29.70
CA ALA A 73 26.61 -36.98 -29.81
C ALA A 73 25.46 -36.15 -29.21
N SER A 74 24.20 -36.56 -29.40
CA SER A 74 23.03 -35.93 -28.78
C SER A 74 23.06 -36.06 -27.26
N PHE A 75 23.32 -37.26 -26.75
CA PHE A 75 23.37 -37.52 -25.30
C PHE A 75 24.51 -36.75 -24.63
N THR A 76 25.69 -36.67 -25.26
CA THR A 76 26.81 -35.88 -24.72
C THR A 76 26.54 -34.38 -24.73
N LYS A 77 25.75 -33.88 -25.68
CA LYS A 77 25.29 -32.48 -25.65
C LYS A 77 24.32 -32.25 -24.49
N GLN A 78 23.30 -33.10 -24.34
CA GLN A 78 22.35 -33.02 -23.23
C GLN A 78 23.04 -33.06 -21.86
N LEU A 79 24.06 -33.91 -21.69
CA LEU A 79 24.84 -33.95 -20.46
C LEU A 79 25.51 -32.61 -20.14
N ARG A 80 26.11 -31.94 -21.13
CA ARG A 80 26.73 -30.62 -20.93
C ARG A 80 25.70 -29.55 -20.60
N ASP A 81 24.56 -29.58 -21.26
CA ASP A 81 23.47 -28.62 -20.99
C ASP A 81 22.95 -28.82 -19.55
N HIS A 82 22.88 -30.06 -19.06
CA HIS A 82 22.52 -30.36 -17.67
C HIS A 82 23.61 -29.93 -16.68
N ASP A 83 24.88 -30.12 -16.98
CA ASP A 83 25.99 -29.67 -16.12
C ASP A 83 25.97 -28.14 -15.93
N LEU A 84 25.64 -27.38 -17.00
CA LEU A 84 25.47 -25.92 -16.91
C LEU A 84 24.32 -25.54 -15.96
N VAL A 85 23.17 -26.20 -16.07
CA VAL A 85 22.02 -25.96 -15.18
C VAL A 85 22.37 -26.30 -13.72
N ILE A 86 23.12 -27.37 -13.50
CA ILE A 86 23.58 -27.76 -12.16
C ILE A 86 24.49 -26.68 -11.55
N ASP A 87 25.40 -26.10 -12.33
CA ASP A 87 26.30 -25.06 -11.86
C ASP A 87 25.58 -23.73 -11.58
N ASP A 88 24.59 -23.37 -12.40
CA ASP A 88 23.70 -22.23 -12.14
C ASP A 88 22.93 -22.43 -10.83
N LEU A 89 22.31 -23.60 -10.63
CA LEU A 89 21.59 -23.93 -9.40
C LEU A 89 22.51 -23.90 -8.17
N LYS A 90 23.75 -24.38 -8.28
CA LYS A 90 24.74 -24.27 -7.18
C LYS A 90 25.09 -22.81 -6.89
N SER A 91 25.15 -21.94 -7.90
CA SER A 91 25.37 -20.50 -7.71
C SER A 91 24.22 -19.88 -6.92
N ASP A 92 22.99 -20.19 -7.31
CA ASP A 92 21.79 -19.67 -6.66
C ASP A 92 21.67 -20.15 -5.21
N VAL A 93 21.93 -21.43 -4.94
CA VAL A 93 21.96 -21.96 -3.56
C VAL A 93 22.96 -21.18 -2.69
N ARG A 94 24.17 -20.92 -3.17
CA ARG A 94 25.16 -20.11 -2.41
C ARG A 94 24.69 -18.68 -2.17
N ARG A 95 23.99 -18.06 -3.13
CA ARG A 95 23.42 -16.71 -2.95
C ARG A 95 22.33 -16.72 -1.88
N TYR A 96 21.45 -17.71 -1.89
CA TYR A 96 20.41 -17.84 -0.88
C TYR A 96 20.97 -18.14 0.51
N GLU A 97 22.00 -18.98 0.62
CA GLU A 97 22.70 -19.21 1.89
C GLU A 97 23.32 -17.93 2.45
N ALA A 98 24.01 -17.15 1.60
CA ALA A 98 24.57 -15.86 1.99
C ALA A 98 23.49 -14.85 2.41
N TYR A 99 22.37 -14.81 1.69
CA TYR A 99 21.22 -13.96 2.03
C TYR A 99 20.60 -14.33 3.37
N ILE A 100 20.41 -15.62 3.65
CA ILE A 100 19.89 -16.12 4.94
C ILE A 100 20.85 -15.76 6.07
N GLN A 101 22.16 -15.91 5.87
CA GLN A 101 23.16 -15.56 6.86
C GLN A 101 23.16 -14.06 7.18
N ASN A 102 23.02 -13.21 6.16
CA ASN A 102 22.94 -11.76 6.34
C ASN A 102 21.66 -11.36 7.09
N LEU A 103 20.51 -11.93 6.73
CA LEU A 103 19.25 -11.72 7.46
C LEU A 103 19.36 -12.09 8.95
N ALA A 104 20.08 -13.17 9.27
CA ALA A 104 20.31 -13.56 10.67
C ALA A 104 21.18 -12.53 11.42
N ASN A 105 22.22 -12.00 10.76
CA ASN A 105 23.08 -10.97 11.33
C ASN A 105 22.34 -9.64 11.52
N ASP A 106 21.54 -9.22 10.55
CA ASP A 106 20.75 -7.98 10.59
C ASP A 106 19.71 -8.04 11.71
N ARG A 107 19.06 -9.20 11.89
CA ARG A 107 18.14 -9.43 12.99
C ARG A 107 18.83 -9.31 14.35
N ALA A 108 20.02 -9.91 14.50
CA ALA A 108 20.80 -9.79 15.73
C ALA A 108 21.25 -8.34 16.00
N ALA A 109 21.57 -7.57 14.96
CA ALA A 109 21.90 -6.15 15.08
C ALA A 109 20.69 -5.30 15.49
N ALA A 110 19.52 -5.56 14.92
CA ALA A 110 18.27 -4.87 15.26
C ALA A 110 17.82 -5.14 16.70
N GLU A 111 17.88 -6.41 17.15
CA GLU A 111 17.54 -6.78 18.54
C GLU A 111 18.46 -6.09 19.56
N ASN A 112 19.75 -5.92 19.23
CA ASN A 112 20.69 -5.18 20.07
C ASN A 112 20.38 -3.68 20.11
N ALA A 113 20.06 -3.05 18.96
CA ALA A 113 19.70 -1.64 18.89
C ALA A 113 18.40 -1.33 19.66
N GLU A 114 17.37 -2.18 19.51
CA GLU A 114 16.11 -2.06 20.24
C GLU A 114 16.32 -2.20 21.76
N SER A 115 17.23 -3.11 22.18
CA SER A 115 17.58 -3.26 23.59
C SER A 115 18.26 -2.02 24.18
N GLU A 116 19.10 -1.33 23.39
CA GLU A 116 19.79 -0.12 23.81
C GLU A 116 18.83 1.09 23.88
N GLU A 117 17.94 1.24 22.90
CA GLU A 117 16.88 2.25 22.92
C GLU A 117 15.92 2.06 24.11
N HIS A 118 15.51 0.81 24.38
CA HIS A 118 14.66 0.49 25.53
C HIS A 118 15.34 0.85 26.86
N LEU A 119 16.66 0.65 26.96
CA LEU A 119 17.45 1.01 28.13
C LEU A 119 17.55 2.54 28.31
N VAL A 120 17.65 3.31 27.23
CA VAL A 120 17.58 4.78 27.27
C VAL A 120 16.18 5.26 27.68
N LEU A 121 15.12 4.67 27.12
CA LEU A 121 13.73 4.98 27.49
C LEU A 121 13.46 4.69 28.97
N LEU A 122 13.96 3.57 29.51
CA LEU A 122 13.85 3.26 30.93
C LEU A 122 14.54 4.31 31.81
N LYS A 123 15.76 4.73 31.45
CA LYS A 123 16.50 5.78 32.18
C LYS A 123 15.78 7.12 32.14
N THR A 124 15.25 7.53 30.99
CA THR A 124 14.50 8.79 30.85
C THR A 124 13.18 8.74 31.61
N ASN A 125 12.46 7.61 31.58
CA ASN A 125 11.23 7.42 32.33
C ASN A 125 11.48 7.47 33.86
N ALA A 126 12.55 6.81 34.34
CA ALA A 126 12.95 6.91 35.75
C ALA A 126 13.25 8.35 36.17
N ARG A 127 13.92 9.12 35.31
CA ARG A 127 14.18 10.56 35.56
C ARG A 127 12.88 11.37 35.60
N LEU A 128 11.99 11.20 34.62
CA LEU A 128 10.72 11.91 34.57
C LEU A 128 9.83 11.59 35.76
N ASN A 129 9.81 10.34 36.23
CA ASN A 129 9.08 9.96 37.45
C ASN A 129 9.66 10.62 38.70
N SER A 130 10.98 10.78 38.79
CA SER A 130 11.63 11.54 39.87
C SER A 130 11.23 13.02 39.83
N GLU A 131 11.28 13.65 38.65
CA GLU A 131 10.86 15.05 38.45
C GLU A 131 9.37 15.25 38.77
N LEU A 132 8.51 14.28 38.40
CA LEU A 132 7.08 14.28 38.74
C LEU A 132 6.85 14.17 40.25
N SER A 133 7.61 13.31 40.95
CA SER A 133 7.52 13.17 42.41
C SER A 133 7.85 14.51 43.10
N VAL A 134 8.93 15.18 42.68
CA VAL A 134 9.32 16.49 43.21
C VAL A 134 8.23 17.54 42.96
N ALA A 135 7.62 17.54 41.77
CA ALA A 135 6.53 18.45 41.44
C ALA A 135 5.28 18.20 42.30
N LEU A 136 4.94 16.93 42.55
CA LEU A 136 3.81 16.56 43.43
C LEU A 136 4.04 16.99 44.88
N ASP A 137 5.27 16.84 45.39
CA ASP A 137 5.64 17.33 46.73
C ASP A 137 5.51 18.86 46.82
N HIS A 138 5.92 19.58 45.78
CA HIS A 138 5.76 21.03 45.72
C HIS A 138 4.29 21.46 45.67
N ILE A 139 3.44 20.75 44.92
CA ILE A 139 1.99 20.98 44.91
C ILE A 139 1.39 20.74 46.30
N ALA A 140 1.83 19.68 47.01
CA ALA A 140 1.37 19.41 48.36
C ALA A 140 1.74 20.55 49.32
N GLN A 141 2.96 21.10 49.22
CA GLN A 141 3.39 22.28 49.99
C GLN A 141 2.57 23.53 49.66
N LEU A 142 2.31 23.81 48.38
CA LEU A 142 1.48 24.96 47.99
C LEU A 142 0.05 24.82 48.51
N LYS A 143 -0.50 23.60 48.54
CA LYS A 143 -1.84 23.33 49.07
C LYS A 143 -1.91 23.55 50.58
N THR A 144 -0.86 23.22 51.34
CA THR A 144 -0.83 23.51 52.78
C THR A 144 -0.69 25.01 53.04
N GLN A 145 0.09 25.73 52.24
CA GLN A 145 0.17 27.20 52.30
C GLN A 145 -1.17 27.86 51.99
N CYS A 146 -1.90 27.40 50.96
CA CYS A 146 -3.23 27.93 50.65
C CYS A 146 -4.19 27.79 51.83
N LYS A 147 -4.21 26.61 52.50
CA LYS A 147 -5.03 26.41 53.71
C LYS A 147 -4.62 27.32 54.87
N GLN A 148 -3.32 27.60 55.02
CA GLN A 148 -2.84 28.56 56.02
C GLN A 148 -3.28 29.99 55.69
N TYR A 149 -3.28 30.39 54.42
CA TYR A 149 -3.80 31.69 54.01
C TYR A 149 -5.31 31.78 54.18
N GLU A 150 -6.06 30.73 53.86
CA GLU A 150 -7.52 30.64 54.07
C GLU A 150 -7.86 30.80 55.56
N SER A 151 -7.24 30.03 56.45
CA SER A 151 -7.45 30.18 57.90
C SER A 151 -7.03 31.56 58.44
N LYS A 152 -5.99 32.17 57.87
CA LYS A 152 -5.58 33.55 58.22
C LYS A 152 -6.60 34.58 57.74
N LEU A 153 -7.21 34.39 56.58
CA LEU A 153 -8.31 35.21 56.09
C LEU A 153 -9.57 35.02 56.94
N GLU A 154 -9.92 33.80 57.32
CA GLU A 154 -11.05 33.51 58.21
C GLU A 154 -10.89 34.17 59.58
N THR A 155 -9.69 34.13 60.16
CA THR A 155 -9.40 34.80 61.45
C THR A 155 -9.43 36.33 61.34
N LEU A 156 -8.96 36.90 60.22
CA LEU A 156 -9.07 38.34 59.96
C LEU A 156 -10.52 38.78 59.73
N LEU A 157 -11.32 37.99 59.00
CA LEU A 157 -12.73 38.26 58.76
C LEU A 157 -13.56 38.15 60.04
N THR A 158 -13.33 37.12 60.84
CA THR A 158 -14.02 36.95 62.13
C THR A 158 -13.64 38.04 63.13
N SER A 159 -12.38 38.47 63.18
CA SER A 159 -11.96 39.60 64.02
C SER A 159 -12.50 40.95 63.55
N HIS A 160 -12.63 41.19 62.23
CA HIS A 160 -13.30 42.38 61.71
C HIS A 160 -14.81 42.37 61.95
N LEU A 161 -15.47 41.21 61.85
CA LEU A 161 -16.89 41.07 62.20
C LEU A 161 -17.18 41.37 63.67
N HIS A 162 -16.25 41.03 64.58
CA HIS A 162 -16.39 41.39 66.00
C HIS A 162 -16.13 42.88 66.28
N TYR A 163 -15.37 43.58 65.43
CA TYR A 163 -15.13 45.02 65.54
C TYR A 163 -16.23 45.88 64.89
N SER A 164 -16.95 45.34 63.90
CA SER A 164 -18.01 46.05 63.16
C SER A 164 -19.41 45.92 63.78
N MET A 165 -19.54 45.27 64.94
CA MET A 165 -20.81 45.11 65.68
C MET A 165 -20.87 46.00 66.94
N ALA A 166 -20.44 47.26 66.82
CA ALA A 166 -20.95 48.33 67.68
C ALA A 166 -22.25 48.83 67.00
N PRO A 167 -23.41 48.87 67.68
CA PRO A 167 -24.67 49.13 67.00
C PRO A 167 -24.82 50.63 66.72
N PRO A 168 -25.30 51.00 65.53
CA PRO A 168 -26.17 52.15 65.42
C PRO A 168 -27.54 51.73 64.87
N ASP A 169 -28.47 52.63 65.16
CA ASP A 169 -29.89 52.41 65.20
C ASP A 169 -30.55 52.11 63.85
N LYS A 170 -31.72 51.47 64.01
CA LYS A 170 -32.78 51.31 63.01
C LYS A 170 -33.02 52.59 62.20
N SER A 171 -33.01 52.50 60.87
CA SER A 171 -34.11 52.95 59.99
C SER A 171 -33.72 52.97 58.52
N SER A 172 -34.71 52.67 57.66
CA SER A 172 -34.75 52.80 56.19
C SER A 172 -33.78 51.89 55.41
N GLY A 173 -34.17 51.13 54.40
CA GLY A 173 -35.27 51.35 53.46
C GLY A 173 -34.65 51.40 52.07
N ASP A 174 -34.83 50.29 51.34
CA ASP A 174 -34.79 50.14 49.89
C ASP A 174 -33.46 49.97 49.12
N ALA A 175 -33.47 48.88 48.35
CA ALA A 175 -32.95 48.66 47.01
C ALA A 175 -31.43 48.70 46.76
N GLU A 176 -30.86 47.54 46.41
CA GLU A 176 -30.36 47.32 45.04
C GLU A 176 -30.03 45.85 44.73
N ALA A 177 -30.71 45.34 43.70
CA ALA A 177 -30.31 44.34 42.70
C ALA A 177 -29.37 43.18 43.13
N SER A 178 -29.98 42.10 43.62
CA SER A 178 -29.41 40.75 43.53
C SER A 178 -29.63 40.21 42.10
N LEU A 179 -28.54 39.99 41.36
CA LEU A 179 -28.56 39.28 40.07
C LEU A 179 -29.13 37.86 40.26
N ASP A 180 -30.32 37.63 39.73
CA ASP A 180 -30.89 36.31 39.46
C ASP A 180 -30.09 35.59 38.36
N ALA A 181 -28.97 34.98 38.74
CA ALA A 181 -28.21 34.04 37.90
C ALA A 181 -28.62 32.57 38.13
N THR A 182 -29.60 32.32 39.01
CA THR A 182 -29.90 30.97 39.53
C THR A 182 -31.15 30.34 38.91
N SER A 183 -31.90 31.04 38.05
CA SER A 183 -33.19 30.55 37.52
C SER A 183 -33.10 29.77 36.19
N CYS A 184 -31.93 29.71 35.54
CA CYS A 184 -31.74 28.90 34.31
C CYS A 184 -31.23 27.46 34.55
N PHE A 185 -31.16 26.99 35.80
CA PHE A 185 -30.55 25.69 36.13
C PHE A 185 -31.50 24.48 36.15
N MET A 186 -32.79 24.65 35.85
CA MET A 186 -33.80 23.60 36.06
C MET A 186 -34.78 23.42 34.89
N ALA A 187 -34.29 23.35 33.66
CA ALA A 187 -35.11 22.96 32.52
C ALA A 187 -34.36 22.10 31.51
N THR A 188 -34.07 20.84 31.89
CA THR A 188 -34.34 19.62 31.09
C THR A 188 -33.92 18.40 31.90
N ASN A 189 -34.82 17.93 32.76
CA ASN A 189 -34.77 16.57 33.28
C ASN A 189 -35.03 15.59 32.12
N ASN A 190 -33.97 14.92 31.66
CA ASN A 190 -33.98 13.51 31.22
C ASN A 190 -32.58 13.08 30.72
N SER A 191 -31.59 12.98 31.61
CA SER A 191 -30.45 12.06 31.46
C SER A 191 -29.72 11.93 32.80
N SER A 192 -30.24 11.08 33.68
CA SER A 192 -29.77 10.87 35.05
C SER A 192 -28.48 10.05 35.17
N ASN A 193 -27.46 10.30 34.34
CA ASN A 193 -26.17 9.59 34.45
C ASN A 193 -24.93 10.47 34.64
N HIS A 194 -24.98 11.80 34.42
CA HIS A 194 -23.80 12.67 34.62
C HIS A 194 -24.17 14.07 35.15
N PRO A 195 -24.35 14.26 36.47
CA PRO A 195 -24.80 15.53 37.05
C PRO A 195 -23.82 16.72 36.91
N ASN A 196 -22.60 16.52 36.37
CA ASN A 196 -21.56 17.56 36.24
C ASN A 196 -21.06 17.78 34.80
N CYS A 197 -21.77 17.31 33.76
CA CYS A 197 -21.31 17.46 32.38
C CYS A 197 -21.79 18.79 31.77
N LEU A 198 -20.85 19.71 31.48
CA LEU A 198 -21.14 21.02 30.86
C LEU A 198 -21.43 20.93 29.35
N VAL A 199 -21.26 19.76 28.73
CA VAL A 199 -21.40 19.58 27.28
C VAL A 199 -22.77 20.01 26.74
N PRO A 200 -23.93 19.62 27.34
CA PRO A 200 -25.24 20.04 26.84
C PRO A 200 -25.42 21.57 26.88
N MET A 201 -24.95 22.21 27.95
CA MET A 201 -25.03 23.66 28.12
C MET A 201 -24.20 24.37 27.03
N LEU A 202 -22.99 23.91 26.76
CA LEU A 202 -22.13 24.52 25.75
C LEU A 202 -22.67 24.30 24.33
N LEU A 203 -23.23 23.12 24.03
CA LEU A 203 -23.90 22.89 22.74
C LEU A 203 -25.13 23.82 22.57
N SER A 204 -25.89 24.04 23.65
CA SER A 204 -27.01 25.00 23.62
C SER A 204 -26.54 26.45 23.42
N ALA A 205 -25.40 26.83 24.02
CA ALA A 205 -24.81 28.16 23.85
C ALA A 205 -24.36 28.41 22.41
N LEU A 206 -23.90 27.38 21.70
CA LEU A 206 -23.55 27.47 20.28
C LEU A 206 -24.76 27.75 19.38
N GLN A 207 -25.93 27.25 19.78
CA GLN A 207 -27.19 27.38 19.04
C GLN A 207 -28.05 28.56 19.52
N HIS A 208 -27.63 29.26 20.58
CA HIS A 208 -28.40 30.33 21.21
C HIS A 208 -28.62 31.50 20.23
N ARG A 209 -29.84 32.04 20.23
CA ARG A 209 -30.22 33.21 19.44
C ARG A 209 -30.58 34.37 20.38
N PRO A 210 -30.10 35.60 20.12
CA PRO A 210 -29.30 36.04 18.98
C PRO A 210 -27.86 35.48 18.98
N VAL A 211 -27.33 35.20 17.79
CA VAL A 211 -26.00 34.61 17.63
C VAL A 211 -24.95 35.61 18.10
N SER A 212 -24.26 35.29 19.19
CA SER A 212 -23.13 36.06 19.71
C SER A 212 -21.83 35.32 19.38
N VAL A 213 -21.06 35.88 18.45
CA VAL A 213 -19.77 35.32 18.01
C VAL A 213 -18.79 35.11 19.19
N PRO A 214 -18.64 36.05 20.16
CA PRO A 214 -17.81 35.82 21.35
C PRO A 214 -18.24 34.59 22.15
N ILE A 215 -19.54 34.41 22.38
CA ILE A 215 -20.09 33.26 23.11
C ILE A 215 -19.80 31.97 22.35
N GLN A 216 -19.91 31.97 21.01
CA GLN A 216 -19.59 30.81 20.20
C GLN A 216 -18.09 30.47 20.21
N VAL A 217 -17.21 31.47 20.23
CA VAL A 217 -15.76 31.26 20.39
C VAL A 217 -15.47 30.63 21.76
N ASP A 218 -16.03 31.17 22.83
CA ASP A 218 -15.81 30.65 24.19
C ASP A 218 -16.39 29.24 24.34
N ALA A 219 -17.59 29.01 23.82
CA ALA A 219 -18.24 27.70 23.88
C ALA A 219 -17.49 26.64 23.05
N THR A 220 -17.04 26.96 21.84
CA THR A 220 -16.21 26.04 21.03
C THR A 220 -14.86 25.76 21.70
N THR A 221 -14.25 26.77 22.33
CA THR A 221 -12.99 26.60 23.07
C THR A 221 -13.20 25.68 24.28
N ALA A 222 -14.22 25.94 25.10
CA ALA A 222 -14.54 25.13 26.27
C ALA A 222 -14.89 23.68 25.89
N LEU A 223 -15.65 23.47 24.81
CA LEU A 223 -15.94 22.13 24.28
C LEU A 223 -14.67 21.40 23.86
N PHE A 224 -13.75 22.07 23.16
CA PHE A 224 -12.46 21.48 22.81
C PHE A 224 -11.69 21.00 24.04
N HIS A 225 -11.66 21.80 25.11
CA HIS A 225 -10.98 21.42 26.36
C HIS A 225 -11.68 20.25 27.08
N LEU A 226 -13.01 20.24 27.16
CA LEU A 226 -13.77 19.18 27.81
C LEU A 226 -13.70 17.85 27.07
N LEU A 227 -13.62 17.88 25.73
CA LEU A 227 -13.49 16.67 24.91
C LEU A 227 -12.08 16.06 24.93
N LYS A 228 -11.12 16.69 25.63
CA LYS A 228 -9.87 16.01 26.00
C LYS A 228 -10.11 14.85 26.96
N GLU A 229 -11.18 14.92 27.75
CA GLU A 229 -11.59 13.82 28.61
C GLU A 229 -12.54 12.88 27.85
N THR A 230 -12.11 11.63 27.63
CA THR A 230 -12.84 10.64 26.82
C THR A 230 -14.25 10.34 27.33
N ARG A 231 -14.51 10.51 28.64
CA ARG A 231 -15.84 10.36 29.26
C ARG A 231 -16.90 11.33 28.72
N ASN A 232 -16.49 12.48 28.18
CA ASN A 232 -17.41 13.50 27.66
C ASN A 232 -17.79 13.25 26.19
N VAL A 233 -17.04 12.39 25.48
CA VAL A 233 -17.28 12.08 24.06
C VAL A 233 -18.66 11.43 23.83
N PRO A 234 -19.09 10.40 24.59
CA PRO A 234 -20.43 9.83 24.44
C PRO A 234 -21.54 10.88 24.56
N VAL A 235 -21.50 11.74 25.58
CA VAL A 235 -22.50 12.78 25.81
C VAL A 235 -22.55 13.77 24.66
N PHE A 236 -21.38 14.18 24.15
CA PHE A 236 -21.29 15.07 22.99
C PHE A 236 -21.90 14.46 21.73
N LEU A 237 -21.65 13.17 21.47
CA LEU A 237 -22.19 12.47 20.30
C LEU A 237 -23.70 12.26 20.40
N ASP A 238 -24.19 11.85 21.57
CA ASP A 238 -25.62 11.59 21.81
C ASP A 238 -26.47 12.86 21.64
N MET A 239 -25.87 14.03 21.88
CA MET A 239 -26.48 15.34 21.69
C MET A 239 -26.26 15.94 20.29
N ARG A 240 -25.87 15.13 19.29
CA ARG A 240 -25.57 15.59 17.92
C ARG A 240 -24.52 16.71 17.87
N GLY A 241 -23.49 16.62 18.71
CA GLY A 241 -22.43 17.60 18.80
C GLY A 241 -21.67 17.81 17.49
N ILE A 242 -21.48 16.75 16.70
CA ILE A 242 -20.82 16.84 15.37
C ILE A 242 -21.61 17.78 14.45
N ASP A 243 -22.92 17.57 14.33
CA ASP A 243 -23.79 18.39 13.47
C ASP A 243 -23.79 19.84 13.94
N THR A 244 -23.87 20.06 15.26
CA THR A 244 -23.88 21.40 15.86
C THR A 244 -22.58 22.16 15.57
N ILE A 245 -21.42 21.50 15.66
CA ILE A 245 -20.14 22.13 15.32
C ILE A 245 -20.05 22.41 13.83
N CYS A 246 -20.55 21.50 12.99
CA CYS A 246 -20.63 21.72 11.54
C CYS A 246 -21.51 22.94 11.20
N ASP A 247 -22.69 23.07 11.82
CA ASP A 247 -23.59 24.23 11.66
C ASP A 247 -22.87 25.55 11.99
N VAL A 248 -22.13 25.58 13.10
CA VAL A 248 -21.40 26.77 13.55
C VAL A 248 -20.27 27.13 12.59
N MET A 249 -19.51 26.12 12.12
CA MET A 249 -18.43 26.34 11.16
C MET A 249 -18.95 26.82 9.80
N GLU A 250 -20.09 26.31 9.34
CA GLU A 250 -20.75 26.75 8.10
C GLU A 250 -21.35 28.15 8.23
N GLY A 251 -21.94 28.48 9.39
CA GLY A 251 -22.54 29.78 9.67
C GLY A 251 -21.54 30.92 9.81
N LEU A 252 -20.30 30.63 10.23
CA LEU A 252 -19.22 31.62 10.40
C LEU A 252 -17.95 31.26 9.60
N PRO A 253 -18.04 31.25 8.26
CA PRO A 253 -17.03 30.67 7.39
C PRO A 253 -15.75 31.50 7.26
N THR A 254 -15.73 32.73 7.78
CA THR A 254 -14.55 33.62 7.78
C THR A 254 -13.91 33.77 9.16
N HIS A 255 -14.52 33.20 10.22
CA HIS A 255 -14.05 33.38 11.58
C HIS A 255 -13.00 32.32 11.95
N ALA A 256 -11.73 32.63 11.71
CA ALA A 256 -10.60 31.71 11.85
C ALA A 256 -10.59 30.91 13.17
N GLN A 257 -10.87 31.54 14.31
CA GLN A 257 -10.84 30.87 15.62
C GLN A 257 -11.94 29.80 15.78
N ILE A 258 -13.15 30.07 15.26
CA ILE A 258 -14.28 29.14 15.37
C ILE A 258 -14.03 27.93 14.49
N LEU A 259 -13.54 28.19 13.29
CA LEU A 259 -13.07 27.13 12.40
C LEU A 259 -12.03 26.30 13.15
N LEU A 260 -10.91 26.91 13.57
CA LEU A 260 -9.81 26.24 14.25
C LEU A 260 -10.29 25.35 15.41
N ASN A 261 -11.13 25.90 16.29
CA ASN A 261 -11.70 25.16 17.42
C ASN A 261 -12.58 23.99 16.95
N GLY A 262 -13.41 24.19 15.92
CA GLY A 262 -14.23 23.13 15.32
C GLY A 262 -13.38 22.01 14.74
N GLY A 263 -12.31 22.34 14.00
CA GLY A 263 -11.32 21.37 13.53
C GLY A 263 -10.66 20.61 14.68
N HIS A 264 -10.26 21.30 15.75
CA HIS A 264 -9.69 20.66 16.94
C HIS A 264 -10.67 19.74 17.68
N ILE A 265 -11.95 20.08 17.72
CA ILE A 265 -13.00 19.22 18.29
C ILE A 265 -13.10 17.93 17.46
N LEU A 266 -13.22 18.06 16.14
CA LEU A 266 -13.28 16.90 15.24
C LEU A 266 -12.01 16.03 15.33
N TRP A 267 -10.83 16.66 15.45
CA TRP A 267 -9.57 15.97 15.73
C TRP A 267 -9.62 15.18 17.05
N LYS A 268 -10.18 15.74 18.12
CA LYS A 268 -10.26 15.03 19.40
C LYS A 268 -11.13 13.78 19.33
N LEU A 269 -12.18 13.80 18.51
CA LEU A 269 -13.06 12.64 18.32
C LEU A 269 -12.34 11.45 17.65
N THR A 270 -11.28 11.66 16.86
CA THR A 270 -10.55 10.57 16.20
C THR A 270 -9.79 9.66 17.17
N PHE A 271 -9.54 10.12 18.40
CA PHE A 271 -8.87 9.34 19.45
C PHE A 271 -9.83 8.47 20.27
N SER A 272 -11.14 8.61 20.07
CA SER A 272 -12.16 7.76 20.68
C SER A 272 -12.74 6.82 19.62
N SER A 273 -12.89 5.52 19.92
CA SER A 273 -13.51 4.55 19.01
C SER A 273 -14.92 4.97 18.59
N ARG A 274 -15.73 5.43 19.56
CA ARG A 274 -17.09 5.93 19.33
C ARG A 274 -17.10 7.23 18.53
N GLY A 275 -16.17 8.15 18.83
CA GLY A 275 -16.00 9.40 18.09
C GLY A 275 -15.59 9.18 16.63
N LEU A 276 -14.64 8.28 16.39
CA LEU A 276 -14.20 7.90 15.05
C LEU A 276 -15.32 7.26 14.23
N HIS A 277 -16.10 6.36 14.83
CA HIS A 277 -17.27 5.76 14.17
C HIS A 277 -18.33 6.81 13.81
N ALA A 278 -18.59 7.76 14.71
CA ALA A 278 -19.52 8.86 14.45
C ALA A 278 -19.03 9.80 13.33
N LEU A 279 -17.72 10.07 13.25
CA LEU A 279 -17.13 10.85 12.16
C LEU A 279 -17.24 10.13 10.81
N ARG A 280 -17.07 8.80 10.78
CA ARG A 280 -17.25 7.98 9.56
C ARG A 280 -18.68 8.03 9.02
N SER A 281 -19.64 7.96 9.92
CA SER A 281 -21.06 8.00 9.57
C SER A 281 -21.55 9.41 9.22
N SER A 282 -20.76 10.45 9.52
CA SER A 282 -21.08 11.84 9.18
C SER A 282 -20.40 12.28 7.88
N SER A 283 -21.08 12.10 6.75
CA SER A 283 -20.65 12.67 5.45
C SER A 283 -20.51 14.20 5.52
N ARG A 284 -21.35 14.84 6.34
CA ARG A 284 -21.35 16.28 6.57
C ARG A 284 -20.05 16.80 7.17
N ALA A 285 -19.48 16.11 8.16
CA ALA A 285 -18.23 16.53 8.78
C ALA A 285 -17.08 16.61 7.76
N VAL A 286 -17.02 15.67 6.81
CA VAL A 286 -16.03 15.69 5.73
C VAL A 286 -16.26 16.86 4.78
N VAL A 287 -17.51 17.08 4.36
CA VAL A 287 -17.87 18.23 3.50
C VAL A 287 -17.46 19.56 4.12
N VAL A 288 -17.73 19.73 5.42
CA VAL A 288 -17.40 20.96 6.16
C VAL A 288 -15.88 21.13 6.24
N LEU A 289 -15.14 20.09 6.61
CA LEU A 289 -13.67 20.13 6.67
C LEU A 289 -13.06 20.54 5.33
N VAL A 290 -13.60 20.04 4.23
CA VAL A 290 -13.19 20.36 2.86
C VAL A 290 -13.55 21.79 2.49
N ALA A 291 -14.77 22.23 2.79
CA ALA A 291 -15.21 23.59 2.56
C ALA A 291 -14.35 24.60 3.31
N MET A 292 -13.86 24.23 4.50
CA MET A 292 -12.97 25.07 5.31
C MET A 292 -11.54 25.11 4.78
N LEU A 293 -11.03 24.01 4.19
CA LEU A 293 -9.74 24.04 3.49
C LEU A 293 -9.70 25.08 2.35
N LYS A 294 -10.84 25.39 1.72
CA LYS A 294 -10.93 26.47 0.70
C LYS A 294 -10.79 27.88 1.27
N ARG A 295 -11.07 28.07 2.56
CA ARG A 295 -11.37 29.39 3.15
C ARG A 295 -10.35 29.87 4.19
N ILE A 296 -9.51 28.97 4.68
CA ILE A 296 -8.54 29.22 5.75
C ILE A 296 -7.17 29.59 5.17
N SER A 297 -6.41 30.42 5.89
CA SER A 297 -5.02 30.74 5.51
C SER A 297 -4.14 29.48 5.46
N VAL A 298 -3.09 29.50 4.66
CA VAL A 298 -2.19 28.34 4.47
C VAL A 298 -1.65 27.80 5.81
N ASP A 299 -1.35 28.68 6.77
CA ASP A 299 -0.84 28.30 8.09
C ASP A 299 -1.85 27.47 8.91
N ALA A 300 -3.13 27.84 8.85
CA ALA A 300 -4.18 27.12 9.56
C ALA A 300 -4.67 25.91 8.74
N ALA A 301 -4.59 25.94 7.41
CA ALA A 301 -4.86 24.78 6.54
C ALA A 301 -3.98 23.56 6.86
N LYS A 302 -2.79 23.78 7.44
CA LYS A 302 -1.93 22.71 7.95
C LYS A 302 -2.67 21.77 8.89
N GLN A 303 -3.31 22.31 9.91
CA GLN A 303 -3.97 21.50 10.94
C GLN A 303 -5.17 20.73 10.37
N TYR A 304 -5.89 21.32 9.42
CA TYR A 304 -7.00 20.68 8.72
C TYR A 304 -6.56 19.58 7.77
N CYS A 305 -5.44 19.76 7.08
CA CYS A 305 -4.89 18.71 6.22
C CYS A 305 -4.41 17.52 7.04
N TRP A 306 -3.74 17.79 8.17
CA TRP A 306 -3.40 16.73 9.13
C TRP A 306 -4.65 16.02 9.64
N LEU A 307 -5.70 16.77 9.99
CA LEU A 307 -6.98 16.20 10.43
C LEU A 307 -7.61 15.31 9.36
N LEU A 308 -7.76 15.84 8.14
CA LEU A 308 -8.32 15.09 7.03
C LEU A 308 -7.49 13.84 6.76
N HIS A 309 -6.16 13.97 6.70
CA HIS A 309 -5.25 12.84 6.56
C HIS A 309 -5.46 11.79 7.66
N HIS A 310 -5.55 12.22 8.92
CA HIS A 310 -5.70 11.30 10.06
C HIS A 310 -7.06 10.59 10.03
N VAL A 311 -8.14 11.32 9.72
CA VAL A 311 -9.49 10.76 9.51
C VAL A 311 -9.46 9.71 8.41
N LEU A 312 -8.91 10.03 7.24
CA LEU A 312 -8.79 9.09 6.11
C LEU A 312 -7.91 7.87 6.44
N THR A 313 -6.83 8.07 7.19
CA THR A 313 -5.95 6.98 7.64
C THR A 313 -6.72 6.02 8.53
N LYS A 314 -7.44 6.57 9.50
CA LYS A 314 -8.26 5.77 10.41
C LYS A 314 -9.36 5.07 9.64
N TRP A 315 -9.96 5.69 8.61
CA TRP A 315 -10.95 5.06 7.75
C TRP A 315 -10.41 3.81 7.05
N LEU A 316 -9.21 3.86 6.49
CA LEU A 316 -8.58 2.72 5.81
C LEU A 316 -8.07 1.61 6.76
N ALA A 317 -7.82 1.91 8.04
CA ALA A 317 -7.16 0.98 8.96
C ALA A 317 -8.07 -0.14 9.53
N GLN A 318 -9.40 -0.08 9.39
CA GLN A 318 -10.32 -1.09 9.96
C GLN A 318 -10.87 -2.10 8.95
N ASP A 319 -10.50 -2.04 7.67
CA ASP A 319 -10.81 -3.13 6.73
C ASP A 319 -10.02 -4.43 7.05
N GLY A 320 -9.13 -4.41 8.05
CA GLY A 320 -8.29 -5.55 8.45
C GLY A 320 -8.56 -6.15 9.83
N GLU A 321 -9.40 -5.53 10.67
CA GLU A 321 -9.83 -6.12 11.95
C GLU A 321 -11.26 -6.59 11.83
N ALA A 322 -11.50 -7.86 12.16
CA ALA A 322 -12.80 -8.51 12.15
C ALA A 322 -13.84 -7.70 12.97
N ALA A 323 -14.53 -6.78 12.32
CA ALA A 323 -15.76 -6.19 12.80
C ALA A 323 -16.91 -6.95 12.13
N GLU A 324 -17.82 -7.45 12.96
CA GLU A 324 -19.06 -8.12 12.55
C GLU A 324 -19.77 -7.40 11.38
N PRO A 325 -20.48 -8.13 10.52
CA PRO A 325 -21.14 -7.56 9.36
C PRO A 325 -22.28 -6.64 9.83
N LEU A 326 -22.01 -5.35 9.93
CA LEU A 326 -23.05 -4.34 10.00
C LEU A 326 -23.64 -4.21 8.59
N GLU A 327 -24.77 -4.90 8.40
CA GLU A 327 -25.71 -4.69 7.30
C GLU A 327 -26.14 -3.22 7.25
N GLN A 328 -25.42 -2.41 6.49
CA GLN A 328 -25.98 -1.27 5.78
C GLN A 328 -24.97 -0.80 4.72
N PRO A 329 -25.34 -0.79 3.43
CA PRO A 329 -24.48 -0.21 2.40
C PRO A 329 -24.27 1.28 2.73
N LEU A 330 -23.01 1.72 2.74
CA LEU A 330 -22.64 3.12 2.97
C LEU A 330 -23.54 4.04 2.12
N PRO A 331 -24.08 5.13 2.68
CA PRO A 331 -25.00 5.99 1.96
C PRO A 331 -24.29 6.65 0.77
N ALA A 332 -24.99 6.64 -0.37
CA ALA A 332 -24.62 7.14 -1.69
C ALA A 332 -24.26 8.65 -1.77
N SER A 333 -23.31 9.10 -0.95
CA SER A 333 -22.82 10.49 -0.88
C SER A 333 -21.34 10.63 -1.29
N HIS A 334 -20.82 9.66 -2.06
CA HIS A 334 -19.44 9.66 -2.56
C HIS A 334 -19.10 10.82 -3.52
N ASP A 335 -20.10 11.59 -3.97
CA ASP A 335 -19.92 12.78 -4.81
C ASP A 335 -19.16 13.90 -4.07
N SER A 336 -19.32 14.04 -2.76
CA SER A 336 -18.63 15.10 -2.02
C SER A 336 -17.12 14.90 -1.91
N CYS A 337 -16.64 13.66 -2.09
CA CYS A 337 -15.21 13.33 -2.08
C CYS A 337 -14.51 13.75 -3.38
N ALA A 338 -15.23 13.77 -4.51
CA ALA A 338 -14.68 14.18 -5.79
C ALA A 338 -14.21 15.66 -5.76
N ASP A 339 -14.98 16.53 -5.12
CA ASP A 339 -14.65 17.95 -4.96
C ASP A 339 -13.43 18.23 -4.06
N VAL A 340 -13.01 17.24 -3.26
CA VAL A 340 -11.87 17.34 -2.33
C VAL A 340 -10.55 17.16 -3.05
N MET A 341 -10.52 16.27 -4.04
CA MET A 341 -9.30 15.88 -4.72
C MET A 341 -8.60 17.09 -5.39
N PRO A 342 -9.29 17.94 -6.18
CA PRO A 342 -8.66 19.13 -6.78
C PRO A 342 -8.05 20.07 -5.75
N LEU A 343 -8.65 20.20 -4.56
CA LEU A 343 -8.17 21.09 -3.51
C LEU A 343 -6.90 20.56 -2.86
N LEU A 344 -6.85 19.25 -2.57
CA LEU A 344 -5.66 18.61 -2.01
C LEU A 344 -4.48 18.70 -2.99
N LEU A 345 -4.74 18.47 -4.28
CA LEU A 345 -3.72 18.59 -5.33
C LEU A 345 -3.27 20.04 -5.51
N THR A 346 -4.19 21.02 -5.47
CA THR A 346 -3.86 22.44 -5.54
C THR A 346 -3.03 22.89 -4.33
N LEU A 347 -3.39 22.42 -3.13
CA LEU A 347 -2.64 22.71 -1.92
C LEU A 347 -1.25 22.09 -1.99
N ALA A 348 -1.14 20.82 -2.41
CA ALA A 348 0.13 20.16 -2.62
C ALA A 348 1.02 20.95 -3.59
N ASN A 349 0.48 21.41 -4.72
CA ASN A 349 1.21 22.23 -5.69
C ASN A 349 1.66 23.59 -5.13
N ARG A 350 0.97 24.16 -4.14
CA ARG A 350 1.34 25.43 -3.51
C ARG A 350 2.32 25.28 -2.36
N THR A 351 2.35 24.11 -1.71
CA THR A 351 3.09 23.91 -0.45
C THR A 351 4.02 22.71 -0.50
N PHE A 352 4.44 22.26 -1.68
CA PHE A 352 5.27 21.06 -1.88
C PHE A 352 6.64 21.15 -1.19
N GLU A 353 7.16 22.36 -0.98
CA GLU A 353 8.42 22.58 -0.25
C GLU A 353 8.29 22.39 1.27
N THR A 354 7.07 22.17 1.76
CA THR A 354 6.78 22.00 3.19
C THR A 354 6.15 20.64 3.47
N ASN A 355 6.20 20.20 4.73
CA ASN A 355 5.50 18.98 5.16
C ASN A 355 3.99 18.99 4.87
N LEU A 356 3.38 20.17 4.65
CA LEU A 356 1.98 20.27 4.28
C LEU A 356 1.71 19.68 2.88
N GLY A 357 2.62 19.88 1.92
CA GLY A 357 2.50 19.30 0.60
C GLY A 357 2.50 17.77 0.63
N PHE A 358 3.41 17.18 1.41
CA PHE A 358 3.45 15.72 1.64
C PHE A 358 2.13 15.20 2.21
N VAL A 359 1.63 15.81 3.28
CA VAL A 359 0.39 15.38 3.96
C VAL A 359 -0.82 15.51 3.04
N ALA A 360 -0.87 16.55 2.21
CA ALA A 360 -1.93 16.75 1.21
C ALA A 360 -1.91 15.66 0.13
N LEU A 361 -0.73 15.27 -0.36
CA LEU A 361 -0.57 14.17 -1.31
C LEU A 361 -0.93 12.81 -0.70
N GLU A 362 -0.54 12.56 0.55
CA GLU A 362 -0.93 11.32 1.22
C GLU A 362 -2.44 11.26 1.46
N ALA A 363 -3.08 12.38 1.79
CA ALA A 363 -4.53 12.47 1.90
C ALA A 363 -5.20 12.21 0.53
N ALA A 364 -4.68 12.80 -0.55
CA ALA A 364 -5.13 12.56 -1.91
C ALA A 364 -5.01 11.07 -2.28
N TYR A 365 -3.85 10.45 -2.02
CA TYR A 365 -3.66 9.03 -2.29
C TYR A 365 -4.65 8.15 -1.53
N LYS A 366 -4.90 8.43 -0.25
CA LYS A 366 -5.91 7.71 0.54
C LYS A 366 -7.32 7.90 -0.02
N LEU A 367 -7.63 9.09 -0.51
CA LEU A 367 -8.91 9.39 -1.13
C LEU A 367 -9.13 8.59 -2.44
N THR A 368 -8.08 8.37 -3.25
CA THR A 368 -8.19 7.49 -4.44
C THR A 368 -8.57 6.05 -4.10
N LYS A 369 -8.22 5.57 -2.90
CA LYS A 369 -8.61 4.22 -2.43
C LYS A 369 -10.05 4.16 -1.94
N ILE A 370 -10.56 5.25 -1.38
CA ILE A 370 -11.92 5.33 -0.80
C ILE A 370 -12.95 5.66 -1.90
N SER A 371 -12.59 6.52 -2.85
CA SER A 371 -13.46 6.94 -3.95
C SER A 371 -12.70 6.86 -5.27
N PRO A 372 -12.88 5.80 -6.07
CA PRO A 372 -12.24 5.63 -7.38
C PRO A 372 -12.51 6.78 -8.35
N LEU A 373 -13.67 7.45 -8.25
CA LEU A 373 -14.00 8.66 -9.04
C LEU A 373 -13.02 9.82 -8.81
N SER A 374 -12.27 9.79 -7.72
CA SER A 374 -11.25 10.81 -7.45
C SER A 374 -10.03 10.69 -8.37
N ILE A 375 -9.83 9.54 -9.02
CA ILE A 375 -8.70 9.27 -9.92
C ILE A 375 -8.77 10.15 -11.18
N ASP A 376 -9.98 10.50 -11.63
CA ASP A 376 -10.21 11.35 -12.81
C ASP A 376 -9.54 12.74 -12.69
N HIS A 377 -9.30 13.21 -11.47
CA HIS A 377 -8.70 14.52 -11.20
C HIS A 377 -7.17 14.51 -11.21
N LEU A 378 -6.53 13.33 -11.29
CA LEU A 378 -5.08 13.20 -11.20
C LEU A 378 -4.36 13.66 -12.47
N LEU A 379 -5.01 13.58 -13.64
CA LEU A 379 -4.38 13.97 -14.91
C LEU A 379 -3.88 15.42 -14.86
N GLY A 380 -4.73 16.35 -14.42
CA GLY A 380 -4.37 17.77 -14.32
C GLY A 380 -3.22 18.04 -13.34
N PHE A 381 -3.07 17.21 -12.31
CA PHE A 381 -1.93 17.27 -11.39
C PHE A 381 -0.64 16.73 -12.03
N ILE A 382 -0.70 15.59 -12.72
CA ILE A 382 0.46 14.96 -13.38
C ILE A 382 0.99 15.83 -14.52
N THR A 383 0.11 16.54 -15.22
CA THR A 383 0.48 17.47 -16.29
C THR A 383 0.79 18.88 -15.78
N SER A 384 0.77 19.12 -14.47
CA SER A 384 1.05 20.45 -13.92
C SER A 384 2.54 20.79 -14.02
N PRO A 385 2.91 22.08 -14.19
CA PRO A 385 4.32 22.46 -14.29
C PRO A 385 5.09 22.21 -12.98
N GLN A 386 4.41 22.11 -11.84
CA GLN A 386 5.02 21.79 -10.55
C GLN A 386 5.36 20.30 -10.40
N PHE A 387 4.80 19.43 -11.23
CA PHE A 387 4.95 17.98 -11.11
C PHE A 387 6.42 17.54 -11.12
N GLU A 388 7.22 18.07 -12.05
CA GLU A 388 8.66 17.75 -12.15
C GLU A 388 9.41 18.09 -10.86
N HIS A 389 9.13 19.27 -10.28
CA HIS A 389 9.73 19.70 -9.02
C HIS A 389 9.33 18.81 -7.85
N MET A 390 8.08 18.35 -7.80
CA MET A 390 7.60 17.48 -6.75
C MET A 390 8.21 16.08 -6.83
N VAL A 391 8.37 15.56 -8.05
CA VAL A 391 9.03 14.27 -8.30
C VAL A 391 10.53 14.31 -7.96
N ALA A 392 11.18 15.47 -8.12
CA ALA A 392 12.58 15.66 -7.77
C ALA A 392 12.84 15.70 -6.25
N ILE A 393 11.81 15.83 -5.41
CA ILE A 393 11.95 15.84 -3.94
C ILE A 393 11.81 14.40 -3.42
N PRO A 394 12.88 13.80 -2.84
CA PRO A 394 12.85 12.39 -2.42
C PRO A 394 11.72 12.06 -1.46
N ALA A 395 11.39 12.97 -0.54
CA ALA A 395 10.31 12.79 0.43
C ALA A 395 8.91 12.72 -0.20
N LEU A 396 8.70 13.32 -1.38
CA LEU A 396 7.41 13.32 -2.09
C LEU A 396 7.35 12.26 -3.18
N GLN A 397 8.51 11.86 -3.72
CA GLN A 397 8.64 11.01 -4.90
C GLN A 397 7.80 9.73 -4.79
N LEU A 398 7.82 9.04 -3.64
CA LEU A 398 7.04 7.82 -3.42
C LEU A 398 5.52 8.06 -3.49
N VAL A 399 5.00 9.09 -2.81
CA VAL A 399 3.54 9.35 -2.79
C VAL A 399 3.05 9.86 -4.14
N VAL A 400 3.86 10.65 -4.84
CA VAL A 400 3.57 11.08 -6.22
C VAL A 400 3.53 9.88 -7.15
N MET A 401 4.50 8.97 -7.04
CA MET A 401 4.54 7.76 -7.87
C MET A 401 3.37 6.81 -7.59
N ARG A 402 2.93 6.70 -6.34
CA ARG A 402 1.70 5.98 -5.98
C ARG A 402 0.47 6.58 -6.68
N LEU A 403 0.32 7.91 -6.67
CA LEU A 403 -0.79 8.60 -7.35
C LEU A 403 -0.75 8.40 -8.87
N VAL A 404 0.43 8.54 -9.49
CA VAL A 404 0.64 8.27 -10.92
C VAL A 404 0.24 6.83 -11.25
N THR A 405 0.64 5.87 -10.44
CA THR A 405 0.30 4.46 -10.64
C THR A 405 -1.22 4.24 -10.58
N MET A 406 -1.92 4.89 -9.65
CA MET A 406 -3.40 4.82 -9.59
C MET A 406 -4.05 5.36 -10.88
N HIS A 407 -3.58 6.49 -11.40
CA HIS A 407 -4.09 7.07 -12.64
C HIS A 407 -3.81 6.16 -13.85
N VAL A 408 -2.56 5.73 -14.00
CA VAL A 408 -2.09 4.88 -15.10
C VAL A 408 -2.80 3.53 -15.12
N HIS A 409 -3.13 2.99 -13.95
CA HIS A 409 -3.87 1.74 -13.86
C HIS A 409 -5.30 1.85 -14.39
N VAL A 410 -5.96 3.00 -14.19
CA VAL A 410 -7.35 3.22 -14.61
C VAL A 410 -7.44 3.72 -16.06
N HIS A 411 -6.60 4.68 -16.43
CA HIS A 411 -6.70 5.39 -17.71
C HIS A 411 -5.64 4.97 -18.74
N GLY A 412 -4.62 4.21 -18.30
CA GLY A 412 -3.49 3.82 -19.13
C GLY A 412 -2.42 4.91 -19.26
N ILE A 413 -1.29 4.53 -19.86
CA ILE A 413 -0.11 5.39 -20.00
C ILE A 413 -0.28 6.43 -21.13
N LEU A 414 -1.17 6.17 -22.10
CA LEU A 414 -1.29 6.98 -23.32
C LEU A 414 -1.93 8.35 -23.10
N GLU A 415 -2.69 8.54 -22.01
CA GLU A 415 -3.22 9.85 -21.65
C GLU A 415 -2.12 10.82 -21.16
N LEU A 416 -0.95 10.28 -20.78
CA LEU A 416 0.17 11.08 -20.29
C LEU A 416 1.02 11.65 -21.45
N PRO A 417 1.32 12.96 -21.43
CA PRO A 417 2.27 13.56 -22.36
C PRO A 417 3.64 12.87 -22.31
N GLU A 418 4.32 12.78 -23.46
CA GLU A 418 5.67 12.19 -23.55
C GLU A 418 6.67 12.77 -22.53
N PRO A 419 6.73 14.11 -22.29
CA PRO A 419 7.62 14.68 -21.28
C PRO A 419 7.36 14.13 -19.87
N CYS A 420 6.09 13.97 -19.49
CA CYS A 420 5.69 13.41 -18.21
C CYS A 420 6.10 11.93 -18.10
N ARG A 421 5.96 11.16 -19.18
CA ARG A 421 6.35 9.73 -19.20
C ARG A 421 7.84 9.54 -18.99
N CYS A 422 8.67 10.42 -19.55
CA CYS A 422 10.12 10.41 -19.31
C CYS A 422 10.46 10.73 -17.85
N ILE A 423 9.84 11.78 -17.28
CA ILE A 423 10.02 12.16 -15.88
C ILE A 423 9.63 11.01 -14.95
N ILE A 424 8.48 10.39 -15.19
CA ILE A 424 7.96 9.27 -14.40
C ILE A 424 8.90 8.05 -14.47
N SER A 425 9.38 7.69 -15.66
CA SER A 425 10.31 6.56 -15.84
C SER A 425 11.61 6.79 -15.07
N ASN A 426 12.18 8.00 -15.17
CA ASN A 426 13.39 8.38 -14.43
C ASN A 426 13.16 8.35 -12.91
N ALA A 427 11.98 8.80 -12.47
CA ALA A 427 11.62 8.83 -11.05
C ALA A 427 11.42 7.43 -10.46
N LEU A 428 10.80 6.52 -11.20
CA LEU A 428 10.64 5.11 -10.81
C LEU A 428 12.00 4.42 -10.66
N GLN A 429 12.91 4.65 -11.61
CA GLN A 429 14.26 4.11 -11.54
C GLN A 429 15.07 4.70 -10.38
N ALA A 430 14.93 6.01 -10.12
CA ALA A 430 15.56 6.66 -8.98
C ALA A 430 15.04 6.14 -7.64
N LEU A 431 13.75 5.79 -7.53
CA LEU A 431 13.20 5.15 -6.33
C LEU A 431 13.74 3.74 -6.11
N ASP A 432 13.89 2.94 -7.16
CA ASP A 432 14.42 1.57 -7.06
C ASP A 432 15.85 1.54 -6.49
N MET A 433 16.64 2.56 -6.86
CA MET A 433 18.03 2.70 -6.47
C MET A 433 18.24 3.45 -5.14
N ALA A 434 17.17 3.82 -4.44
CA ALA A 434 17.27 4.65 -3.24
C ALA A 434 17.46 3.81 -1.96
N ASP A 435 18.48 4.12 -1.15
CA ASP A 435 18.84 3.36 0.07
C ASP A 435 17.69 3.21 1.08
N HIS A 436 16.79 4.21 1.17
CA HIS A 436 15.65 4.19 2.09
C HIS A 436 14.53 3.22 1.66
N VAL A 437 14.54 2.76 0.41
CA VAL A 437 13.60 1.74 -0.10
C VAL A 437 14.04 0.34 0.32
N GLU A 438 15.35 0.13 0.51
CA GLU A 438 15.90 -1.14 0.99
C GLU A 438 15.73 -1.32 2.50
N SER A 439 15.75 -0.22 3.27
CA SER A 439 15.65 -0.26 4.74
C SER A 439 14.22 -0.47 5.28
N VAL A 440 13.18 -0.23 4.46
CA VAL A 440 11.78 -0.35 4.88
C VAL A 440 11.16 -1.64 4.35
N ALA A 441 10.72 -2.51 5.28
CA ALA A 441 10.10 -3.79 4.94
C ALA A 441 8.89 -3.61 4.01
N GLY A 442 8.91 -4.33 2.87
CA GLY A 442 7.84 -4.33 1.88
C GLY A 442 7.86 -3.16 0.89
N LEU A 443 8.62 -2.09 1.16
CA LEU A 443 8.66 -0.92 0.28
C LEU A 443 9.37 -1.22 -1.06
N LYS A 444 10.47 -1.98 -1.03
CA LYS A 444 11.15 -2.46 -2.25
C LYS A 444 10.23 -3.27 -3.15
N GLY A 445 9.42 -4.16 -2.56
CA GLY A 445 8.43 -4.94 -3.32
C GLY A 445 7.32 -4.06 -3.92
N GLU A 446 6.87 -3.03 -3.21
CA GLU A 446 5.90 -2.06 -3.75
C GLU A 446 6.49 -1.28 -4.92
N VAL A 447 7.70 -0.75 -4.79
CA VAL A 447 8.38 0.02 -5.84
C VAL A 447 8.61 -0.85 -7.08
N GLN A 448 9.09 -2.08 -6.90
CA GLN A 448 9.23 -3.04 -8.00
C GLN A 448 7.89 -3.37 -8.66
N GLY A 449 6.80 -3.47 -7.88
CA GLY A 449 5.44 -3.66 -8.41
C GLY A 449 4.96 -2.46 -9.26
N MET A 450 5.25 -1.22 -8.82
CA MET A 450 4.95 -0.03 -9.60
C MET A 450 5.76 0.01 -10.91
N ILE A 451 7.05 -0.33 -10.85
CA ILE A 451 7.94 -0.43 -12.01
C ILE A 451 7.42 -1.48 -12.98
N GLN A 452 7.04 -2.66 -12.49
CA GLN A 452 6.50 -3.73 -13.33
C GLN A 452 5.20 -3.28 -14.02
N THR A 453 4.28 -2.68 -13.26
CA THR A 453 3.02 -2.14 -13.80
C THR A 453 3.27 -1.11 -14.90
N TRP A 454 4.25 -0.23 -14.70
CA TRP A 454 4.66 0.76 -15.68
C TRP A 454 5.21 0.12 -16.96
N HIS A 455 6.09 -0.87 -16.83
CA HIS A 455 6.66 -1.59 -17.98
C HIS A 455 5.63 -2.45 -18.73
N ASP A 456 4.75 -3.14 -18.01
CA ASP A 456 3.69 -3.96 -18.60
C ASP A 456 2.76 -3.11 -19.46
N LEU A 457 2.38 -1.93 -18.98
CA LEU A 457 1.51 -1.01 -19.70
C LEU A 457 2.23 -0.27 -20.84
N LEU A 458 3.56 -0.10 -20.78
CA LEU A 458 4.37 0.35 -21.92
C LEU A 458 4.49 -0.74 -23.01
N GLY A 459 4.56 -2.01 -22.61
CA GLY A 459 4.69 -3.16 -23.49
C GLY A 459 3.37 -3.67 -24.08
N ALA A 460 2.25 -3.43 -23.42
CA ALA A 460 0.91 -3.83 -23.85
C ALA A 460 0.39 -2.98 -25.02
N ARG A 461 0.89 -3.26 -26.23
CA ARG A 461 0.17 -2.87 -27.46
C ARG A 461 -1.08 -3.74 -27.60
N HIS A 462 -2.21 -3.17 -27.18
CA HIS A 462 -3.60 -3.62 -27.38
C HIS A 462 -4.06 -4.82 -26.53
N GLY A 463 -5.12 -4.62 -25.72
CA GLY A 463 -6.03 -5.71 -25.34
C GLY A 463 -6.58 -5.69 -23.90
N ALA A 464 -7.74 -5.05 -23.73
CA ALA A 464 -8.82 -5.32 -22.76
C ALA A 464 -8.56 -5.21 -21.22
N PRO A 465 -9.56 -4.75 -20.45
CA PRO A 465 -9.47 -4.56 -19.00
C PRO A 465 -9.60 -5.91 -18.29
N SER A 466 -8.47 -6.52 -17.91
CA SER A 466 -8.48 -7.73 -17.08
C SER A 466 -8.51 -7.36 -15.59
N ALA A 467 -9.46 -7.95 -14.88
CA ALA A 467 -9.70 -7.94 -13.43
C ALA A 467 -8.59 -7.34 -12.53
N TRP A 468 -9.01 -6.41 -11.67
CA TRP A 468 -8.27 -5.81 -10.55
C TRP A 468 -7.16 -6.72 -9.99
N PRO A 469 -5.88 -6.40 -10.22
CA PRO A 469 -4.81 -6.93 -9.40
C PRO A 469 -4.79 -6.16 -8.08
N ILE A 470 -4.97 -6.89 -6.99
CA ILE A 470 -4.82 -6.38 -5.63
C ILE A 470 -3.38 -5.90 -5.47
N LEU A 471 -3.16 -4.58 -5.41
CA LEU A 471 -1.87 -4.01 -5.03
C LEU A 471 -1.45 -4.61 -3.67
N PRO A 472 -0.18 -5.01 -3.46
CA PRO A 472 0.29 -5.49 -2.18
C PRO A 472 0.19 -4.35 -1.16
N SER A 473 -0.88 -4.31 -0.39
CA SER A 473 -1.02 -3.43 0.75
C SER A 473 0.09 -3.76 1.74
N VAL A 474 0.93 -2.78 2.06
CA VAL A 474 2.08 -2.81 2.99
C VAL A 474 1.67 -3.09 4.45
N HIS A 475 0.52 -3.71 4.72
CA HIS A 475 0.02 -4.01 6.08
C HIS A 475 -0.34 -5.49 6.30
N ARG A 476 0.06 -6.41 5.41
CA ARG A 476 -0.05 -7.86 5.71
C ARG A 476 1.16 -8.38 6.47
N HIS A 477 1.36 -7.88 7.69
CA HIS A 477 2.17 -8.56 8.70
C HIS A 477 1.28 -8.83 9.91
N SER A 478 0.52 -9.93 9.84
CA SER A 478 -0.03 -10.71 10.96
C SER A 478 -1.35 -11.40 10.56
N GLN A 479 -1.36 -12.13 9.45
CA GLN A 479 -2.22 -13.29 9.27
C GLN A 479 -1.42 -14.28 8.45
N ARG A 480 -1.09 -15.45 9.03
CA ARG A 480 -0.64 -16.60 8.24
C ARG A 480 -1.75 -16.93 7.24
N PRO A 481 -1.50 -16.92 5.93
CA PRO A 481 -2.28 -17.72 5.00
C PRO A 481 -1.64 -19.11 5.00
N THR A 482 -2.20 -20.01 5.80
CA THR A 482 -2.29 -21.40 5.34
C THR A 482 -3.26 -21.41 4.16
N ASP A 483 -2.86 -22.10 3.09
CA ASP A 483 -3.55 -22.29 1.79
C ASP A 483 -3.23 -21.19 0.75
N SER A 484 -2.70 -21.47 -0.45
CA SER A 484 -2.53 -22.72 -1.19
C SER A 484 -1.41 -22.57 -2.24
N VAL A 485 -0.17 -22.90 -1.88
CA VAL A 485 0.95 -23.08 -2.83
C VAL A 485 1.35 -24.55 -3.09
N PRO A 486 0.87 -25.61 -2.38
CA PRO A 486 1.21 -26.96 -2.82
C PRO A 486 0.39 -27.43 -4.02
N LEU A 487 -0.87 -27.00 -4.19
CA LEU A 487 -1.76 -27.66 -5.16
C LEU A 487 -1.37 -27.43 -6.63
N THR A 488 -0.95 -26.22 -6.99
CA THR A 488 -0.59 -25.88 -8.38
C THR A 488 0.74 -26.52 -8.78
N ALA A 489 1.68 -26.65 -7.85
CA ALA A 489 2.94 -27.37 -8.06
C ALA A 489 2.72 -28.89 -8.14
N THR A 490 1.81 -29.43 -7.31
CA THR A 490 1.46 -30.86 -7.33
C THR A 490 0.69 -31.23 -8.60
N ILE A 491 -0.22 -30.37 -9.08
CA ILE A 491 -0.94 -30.57 -10.35
C ILE A 491 0.03 -30.52 -11.54
N ARG A 492 1.01 -29.60 -11.55
CA ARG A 492 2.05 -29.56 -12.59
C ARG A 492 2.99 -30.76 -12.53
N LEU A 493 3.35 -31.25 -11.34
CA LEU A 493 4.15 -32.47 -11.18
C LEU A 493 3.38 -33.74 -11.60
N ILE A 494 2.07 -33.81 -11.31
CA ILE A 494 1.20 -34.90 -11.78
C ILE A 494 1.04 -34.86 -13.30
N GLN A 495 0.85 -33.67 -13.89
CA GLN A 495 0.77 -33.51 -15.35
C GLN A 495 2.10 -33.82 -16.05
N LEU A 496 3.24 -33.50 -15.43
CA LEU A 496 4.57 -33.88 -15.93
C LEU A 496 4.82 -35.38 -15.82
N SER A 497 4.36 -36.02 -14.73
CA SER A 497 4.46 -37.48 -14.57
C SER A 497 3.62 -38.27 -15.58
N ALA A 498 2.50 -37.70 -16.05
CA ALA A 498 1.66 -38.30 -17.10
C ALA A 498 2.21 -38.09 -18.52
N SER A 499 3.28 -37.31 -18.68
CA SER A 499 3.93 -37.01 -19.97
C SER A 499 5.25 -37.76 -20.19
N LEU A 500 5.63 -38.64 -19.26
CA LEU A 500 6.74 -39.56 -19.43
C LEU A 500 6.27 -40.77 -20.25
N PRO A 501 7.01 -41.21 -21.29
CA PRO A 501 6.75 -42.49 -21.93
C PRO A 501 7.05 -43.63 -20.94
N ASP A 502 6.18 -44.65 -20.92
CA ASP A 502 6.34 -45.84 -20.07
C ASP A 502 7.72 -46.47 -20.30
N LEU A 503 8.50 -46.59 -19.22
CA LEU A 503 9.76 -47.34 -19.15
C LEU A 503 9.51 -48.71 -18.51
#